data_AF-A0A4V0XHT6-F1
#
_entry.id   AF-A0A4V0XHT6-F1
#
_cell.length_a   1.000
_cell.length_b   1.000
_cell.length_c   1.000
_cell.angle_alpha   90.00
_cell.angle_beta   90.00
_cell.angle_gamma   90.00
#
_symmetry.space_group_name_H-M   'P 1'
#
loop_
_entity.id
_entity.type
_entity.pdbx_description
1 polymer ?
#
loop_
_entity_poly.entity_id
_entity_poly.type
_entity_poly.pdbx_seq_one_letter_code
_entity_poly.pdbx_strand_id
1 'polypeptide(L)' 'MTLRKVDGLFVLFALAVIVGVSLLPTPKDRNPRIPPDAVHQPIAVEKDCLHCHVPAGSTPLPERHPRRQDCFRCHARGA' A
#
# COMPACT_ATOMS: atom_id res chain seq x y z
N MET A 1 -29.88 -27.72 7.34
CA MET A 1 -28.46 -27.82 6.90
C MET A 1 -27.66 -28.43 8.04
N THR A 2 -27.08 -29.61 7.85
CA THR A 2 -26.23 -30.25 8.87
C THR A 2 -24.76 -29.98 8.56
N LEU A 3 -24.10 -29.17 9.39
CA LEU A 3 -22.65 -28.95 9.30
C LEU A 3 -21.93 -30.26 9.63
N ARG A 4 -21.17 -30.77 8.67
CA ARG A 4 -20.33 -31.96 8.82
C ARG A 4 -18.98 -31.53 9.39
N LYS A 5 -18.27 -32.48 10.02
CA LYS A 5 -16.91 -32.24 10.53
C LYS A 5 -15.95 -31.72 9.44
N VAL A 6 -16.15 -32.17 8.20
CA VAL A 6 -15.38 -31.73 7.03
C VAL A 6 -15.60 -30.25 6.74
N ASP A 7 -16.83 -29.74 6.92
CA ASP A 7 -17.13 -28.32 6.73
C ASP A 7 -16.38 -27.47 7.76
N GLY A 8 -16.29 -27.95 9.01
CA GLY A 8 -15.50 -27.31 10.06
C GLY A 8 -14.00 -27.29 9.74
N LEU A 9 -13.45 -28.39 9.23
CA LEU A 9 -12.04 -28.47 8.83
C LEU A 9 -11.74 -27.52 7.66
N PHE A 10 -12.65 -27.44 6.69
CA PHE A 10 -12.54 -26.54 5.55
C PHE A 10 -12.55 -25.07 5.98
N VAL A 11 -13.47 -24.68 6.87
CA VAL A 11 -13.53 -23.31 7.41
C VAL A 11 -12.25 -22.97 8.18
N LEU A 12 -11.74 -23.88 9.01
CA LEU A 12 -10.49 -23.68 9.73
C LEU A 12 -9.32 -23.45 8.77
N PHE A 13 -9.21 -24.27 7.73
CA PHE A 13 -8.17 -24.14 6.73
C PHE A 13 -8.27 -22.80 5.97
N ALA A 14 -9.48 -22.41 5.55
CA ALA A 14 -9.71 -21.13 4.88
C ALA A 14 -9.30 -19.94 5.77
N LEU A 15 -9.66 -19.96 7.06
CA LEU A 15 -9.25 -18.94 8.01
C LEU A 15 -7.72 -18.89 8.18
N ALA A 16 -7.07 -20.06 8.29
CA ALA A 16 -5.61 -20.13 8.39
C ALA A 16 -4.91 -19.51 7.18
N VAL A 17 -5.42 -19.77 5.96
CA VAL A 17 -4.89 -19.17 4.72
C VAL A 17 -5.10 -17.65 4.71
N ILE A 18 -6.28 -17.16 5.06
CA ILE A 18 -6.57 -15.71 5.09
C ILE A 18 -5.63 -15.01 6.08
N VAL A 19 -5.48 -15.54 7.30
CA VAL A 19 -4.57 -15.00 8.31
C VAL A 19 -3.13 -15.05 7.80
N GLY A 20 -2.68 -16.18 7.27
CA GLY A 20 -1.32 -16.34 6.74
C GLY A 20 -1.00 -15.32 5.64
N VAL A 21 -1.90 -15.11 4.68
CA VAL A 21 -1.72 -14.13 3.59
C VAL A 21 -1.78 -12.69 4.12
N SER A 22 -2.63 -12.41 5.11
CA SER A 22 -2.78 -11.05 5.67
C SER A 22 -1.56 -10.59 6.46
N LEU A 23 -0.70 -11.52 6.90
CA LEU A 23 0.56 -11.23 7.58
C LEU A 23 1.73 -11.00 6.61
N LEU A 24 1.52 -11.18 5.30
CA LEU A 24 2.57 -10.91 4.33
C LEU A 24 2.86 -9.40 4.25
N PRO A 25 4.14 -8.99 4.11
CA PRO A 25 4.50 -7.59 3.97
C PRO A 25 3.80 -6.96 2.79
N THR A 26 3.21 -5.80 3.01
CA THR A 26 2.55 -5.04 1.94
C THR A 26 3.57 -4.14 1.22
N PRO A 27 3.28 -3.68 -0.01
CA PRO A 27 4.12 -2.68 -0.67
C PRO A 27 4.35 -1.43 0.20
N LYS A 28 3.37 -1.07 1.03
CA LYS A 28 3.44 0.07 1.95
C LYS A 28 4.53 -0.07 3.02
N ASP A 29 4.94 -1.30 3.34
CA ASP A 29 5.98 -1.59 4.32
C ASP A 29 7.40 -1.54 3.70
N ARG A 30 7.51 -1.75 2.39
CA ARG A 30 8.79 -1.86 1.67
C ARG A 30 9.13 -0.66 0.81
N ASN A 31 8.13 0.11 0.40
CA ASN A 31 8.33 1.31 -0.40
C ASN A 31 8.87 2.47 0.43
N PRO A 32 9.55 3.44 -0.20
CA PRO A 32 10.03 4.63 0.49
C PRO A 32 8.86 5.39 1.12
N ARG A 33 9.06 5.84 2.36
CA ARG A 33 8.08 6.66 3.08
C ARG A 33 8.12 8.10 2.60
N ILE A 34 6.98 8.77 2.69
CA ILE A 34 6.87 10.20 2.43
C ILE A 34 7.62 10.94 3.55
N PRO A 35 8.56 11.85 3.23
CA PRO A 35 9.29 12.59 4.25
C PRO A 35 8.34 13.35 5.21
N PRO A 36 8.60 13.37 6.53
CA PRO A 36 7.80 14.12 7.49
C PRO A 36 8.20 15.60 7.56
N ASP A 37 8.43 16.25 6.40
CA ASP A 37 8.89 17.63 6.34
C ASP A 37 7.76 18.64 6.07
N ALA A 38 8.07 19.93 6.20
CA ALA A 38 7.10 21.02 6.03
C ALA A 38 6.50 21.11 4.62
N VAL A 39 7.13 20.52 3.60
CA VAL A 39 6.64 20.51 2.22
C VAL A 39 5.62 19.38 2.03
N HIS A 40 5.85 18.22 2.63
CA HIS A 40 5.02 17.04 2.45
C HIS A 40 3.86 16.94 3.46
N GLN A 41 4.03 17.44 4.68
CA GLN A 41 2.99 17.43 5.73
C GLN A 41 1.65 18.08 5.30
N PRO A 42 1.61 19.24 4.62
CA PRO A 42 0.33 19.85 4.21
C PRO A 42 -0.35 19.11 3.05
N ILE A 43 0.33 18.18 2.37
CA ILE A 43 -0.21 17.49 1.20
C ILE A 43 -1.22 16.40 1.65
N ALA A 44 -2.50 16.69 1.43
CA ALA A 44 -3.60 15.80 1.74
C ALA A 44 -4.17 15.07 0.52
N VAL A 45 -3.86 15.52 -0.70
CA VAL A 45 -4.41 14.98 -1.95
C VAL A 45 -3.28 14.49 -2.86
N GLU A 46 -3.38 13.27 -3.38
CA GLU A 46 -2.32 12.63 -4.18
C GLU A 46 -1.99 13.38 -5.48
N LYS A 47 -2.96 14.10 -6.05
CA LYS A 47 -2.73 14.92 -7.25
C LYS A 47 -1.64 15.98 -7.01
N ASP A 48 -1.51 16.48 -5.78
CA ASP A 48 -0.57 17.57 -5.46
C ASP A 48 0.87 17.03 -5.42
N CYS A 49 1.08 15.72 -5.24
CA CYS A 49 2.39 15.09 -5.36
C CYS A 49 2.98 15.27 -6.77
N LEU A 50 2.13 15.33 -7.80
CA LEU A 50 2.53 15.48 -9.20
C LEU A 50 3.03 16.88 -9.55
N HIS A 51 2.98 17.86 -8.62
CA HIS A 51 3.62 19.15 -8.84
C HIS A 51 5.15 19.03 -8.93
N CYS A 52 5.74 18.06 -8.22
CA CYS A 52 7.19 17.82 -8.19
C CYS A 52 7.57 16.44 -8.75
N HIS A 53 6.72 15.43 -8.56
CA HIS A 53 6.98 14.04 -8.96
C HIS A 53 6.47 13.70 -10.37
N VAL A 54 6.86 14.52 -11.35
CA VAL A 54 6.59 14.31 -12.79
C VAL A 54 7.91 14.17 -13.56
N PRO A 55 7.93 13.63 -14.80
CA PRO A 55 9.18 13.39 -15.53
C PRO A 55 10.10 14.61 -15.68
N ALA A 56 9.53 15.82 -15.73
CA ALA A 56 10.28 17.08 -15.82
C ALA A 56 10.30 17.89 -14.50
N GLY A 57 9.86 17.27 -13.40
CA GLY A 57 9.77 17.91 -12.09
C GLY A 57 11.11 17.91 -11.34
N SER A 58 11.13 18.52 -10.16
CA SER A 58 12.33 18.62 -9.31
C SER A 58 12.80 17.26 -8.77
N THR A 59 11.86 16.33 -8.54
CA THR A 59 12.13 14.98 -8.02
C THR A 59 11.30 13.96 -8.80
N PRO A 60 11.66 13.67 -10.07
CA PRO A 60 10.85 12.80 -10.93
C PRO A 60 10.69 11.39 -10.35
N LEU A 61 9.55 10.76 -10.64
CA LEU A 61 9.35 9.34 -10.33
C LEU A 61 10.31 8.48 -11.16
N PRO A 62 10.80 7.35 -10.62
CA PRO A 62 11.62 6.41 -11.39
C PRO A 62 10.88 5.91 -12.65
N GLU A 63 11.61 5.60 -13.71
CA GLU A 63 11.01 5.10 -14.97
C GLU A 63 10.14 3.85 -14.79
N ARG A 64 10.48 3.00 -13.81
CA ARG A 64 9.75 1.77 -13.48
C ARG A 64 8.62 1.99 -12.46
N HIS A 65 8.27 3.24 -12.14
CA HIS A 65 7.16 3.53 -11.23
C HIS A 65 5.82 3.14 -11.89
N PRO A 66 4.90 2.47 -11.17
CA PRO A 66 3.56 2.21 -11.68
C PRO A 66 2.87 3.52 -12.08
N ARG A 67 2.21 3.58 -13.24
CA ARG A 67 1.51 4.79 -13.72
C ARG A 67 0.18 5.07 -12.98
N ARG A 68 0.08 4.65 -11.73
CA ARG A 68 -1.09 4.89 -10.88
C ARG A 68 -0.89 6.16 -10.07
N GLN A 69 -1.98 6.84 -9.73
CA GLN A 69 -1.97 8.09 -8.97
C GLN A 69 -2.45 7.90 -7.51
N ASP A 70 -2.63 6.66 -7.05
CA ASP A 70 -2.99 6.31 -5.67
C ASP A 70 -1.73 6.21 -4.78
N CYS A 71 -0.97 7.31 -4.71
CA CYS A 71 0.33 7.39 -4.03
C CYS A 71 0.28 6.83 -2.59
N PHE A 72 -0.72 7.23 -1.80
CA PHE A 72 -0.85 6.83 -0.38
C PHE A 72 -1.19 5.36 -0.16
N ARG A 73 -1.61 4.63 -1.22
CA ARG A 73 -1.84 3.18 -1.17
C ARG A 73 -0.54 2.41 -0.98
N CYS A 74 0.54 2.90 -1.61
CA CYS A 74 1.84 2.24 -1.60
C CYS A 74 2.89 3.00 -0.79
N HIS A 75 2.72 4.30 -0.53
CA HIS A 75 3.67 5.10 0.25
C HIS A 75 3.06 5.48 1.60
N ALA A 76 3.66 5.03 2.70
CA ALA A 76 3.31 5.47 4.04
C ALA A 76 3.87 6.86 4.34
N ARG A 77 3.18 7.64 5.17
CA ARG A 77 3.77 8.85 5.74
C ARG A 77 4.91 8.47 6.69
N GLY A 78 6.00 9.23 6.63
CA GLY A 78 7.03 9.20 7.66
C GLY A 78 6.44 9.59 9.00
N ALA A 79 6.99 8.99 10.07
CA ALA A 79 6.73 9.40 11.43
C ALA A 79 7.60 10.61 11.77
#